data_AF-A0A4R1UT02-F1
#
_entry.id   AF-A0A4R1UT02-F1
#
_cell.length_a   1.000
_cell.length_b   1.000
_cell.length_c   1.000
_cell.angle_alpha   90.00
_cell.angle_beta   90.00
_cell.angle_gamma   90.00
#
_symmetry.space_group_name_H-M   'P 1'
#
loop_
_entity.id
_entity.type
_entity.pdbx_description
1 polymer ?
#
loop_
_entity_poly.entity_id
_entity_poly.type
_entity_poly.pdbx_seq_one_letter_code
_entity_poly.pdbx_strand_id
1 'polypeptide(L)'
;MNRPDLKVSVTQVSPSAIQGHIPDDDASNPWMRAGADVTIFLDPPDTAFDNGILGGGRIYEDRIEIDLTLGPDRTAGLVDALDRADAAVLHFQTRAISEFLFRVEAVSPG
;
A
#
# COMPACT_ATOMS: atom_id res chain seq x y z
N MET A 1 10.93 16.97 4.35
CA MET A 1 10.97 15.53 4.01
C MET A 1 9.70 14.91 4.55
N ASN A 2 8.76 14.54 3.67
CA ASN A 2 7.57 13.79 4.07
C ASN A 2 7.99 12.33 4.25
N ARG A 3 8.09 11.88 5.50
CA ARG A 3 8.33 10.46 5.80
C ARG A 3 7.10 9.66 5.32
N PRO A 4 7.30 8.42 4.81
CA PRO A 4 6.16 7.53 4.61
C PRO A 4 5.44 7.34 5.95
N ASP A 5 4.12 7.38 5.91
CA ASP A 5 3.24 7.31 7.07
C ASP A 5 2.56 5.95 7.20
N LEU A 6 2.70 5.07 6.19
CA LEU A 6 2.34 3.65 6.27
C LEU A 6 3.49 2.77 5.75
N LYS A 7 3.83 1.73 6.52
CA LYS A 7 4.77 0.67 6.14
C LYS A 7 4.03 -0.67 6.13
N VAL A 8 4.27 -1.47 5.11
CA VAL A 8 3.66 -2.80 4.96
C VAL A 8 4.76 -3.81 4.70
N SER A 9 4.92 -4.78 5.60
CA SER A 9 5.77 -5.94 5.36
C SER A 9 5.00 -6.94 4.49
N VAL A 10 5.54 -7.25 3.33
CA VAL A 10 4.91 -8.10 2.31
C VAL A 10 5.28 -9.56 2.56
N THR A 11 4.28 -10.42 2.56
CA THR A 11 4.42 -11.88 2.76
C THR A 11 4.09 -12.69 1.51
N GLN A 12 3.22 -12.16 0.64
CA GLN A 12 2.81 -12.85 -0.57
C GLN A 12 2.54 -11.85 -1.70
N VAL A 13 2.96 -12.20 -2.90
CA VAL A 13 2.74 -11.42 -4.12
C VAL A 13 2.05 -12.30 -5.16
N SER A 14 1.11 -11.71 -5.88
CA SER A 14 0.46 -12.30 -7.05
C SER A 14 0.29 -11.22 -8.12
N PRO A 15 0.00 -11.58 -9.39
CA PRO A 15 -0.17 -10.60 -10.46
C PRO A 15 -1.24 -9.53 -10.19
N SER A 16 -2.23 -9.83 -9.35
CA SER A 16 -3.37 -8.94 -9.06
C SER A 16 -3.42 -8.42 -7.63
N ALA A 17 -2.63 -8.97 -6.71
CA ALA A 17 -2.71 -8.63 -5.30
C ALA A 17 -1.40 -8.89 -4.55
N ILE A 18 -1.15 -8.06 -3.54
CA ILE A 18 -0.04 -8.18 -2.60
C ILE A 18 -0.64 -8.31 -1.20
N GLN A 19 -0.19 -9.29 -0.42
CA GLN A 19 -0.57 -9.45 0.98
C GLN A 19 0.60 -9.14 1.89
N GLY A 20 0.29 -8.57 3.04
CA GLY A 20 1.26 -8.20 4.05
C GLY A 20 0.62 -7.88 5.38
N HIS A 21 1.41 -7.30 6.26
CA HIS A 21 0.96 -6.83 7.57
C HIS A 21 1.70 -5.53 7.92
N ILE A 22 1.16 -4.77 8.87
CA ILE A 22 1.87 -3.61 9.43
C ILE A 22 2.94 -4.12 10.40
N PRO A 23 4.25 -3.94 10.12
CA PRO A 23 5.30 -4.52 10.95
C PRO A 23 5.40 -3.83 12.31
N ASP A 24 5.26 -2.50 12.36
CA ASP A 24 5.36 -1.68 13.56
C ASP A 24 4.39 -0.47 13.47
N ASP A 25 3.85 -0.02 14.60
CA ASP A 25 2.88 1.10 14.73
C ASP A 25 3.59 2.46 14.84
N ASP A 26 4.55 2.71 13.94
CA ASP A 26 5.20 4.02 13.81
C ASP A 26 4.36 4.99 12.95
N ALA A 27 3.21 4.54 12.46
CA ALA A 27 2.34 5.30 11.60
C ALA A 27 1.74 6.48 12.38
N SER A 28 1.70 7.67 11.78
CA SER A 28 1.08 8.83 12.41
C SER A 28 -0.45 8.75 12.50
N ASN A 29 -1.04 7.65 12.02
CA ASN A 29 -2.48 7.49 11.86
C ASN A 29 -3.00 6.52 12.93
N PRO A 30 -3.82 6.96 13.89
CA PRO A 30 -4.14 6.23 15.13
C PRO A 30 -4.93 4.93 14.94
N TRP A 31 -5.37 4.64 13.72
CA TRP A 31 -6.13 3.45 13.37
C TRP A 31 -5.27 2.37 12.69
N MET A 32 -4.02 2.66 12.35
CA MET A 32 -3.09 1.71 11.75
C MET A 32 -2.40 0.90 12.85
N ARG A 33 -2.98 -0.22 13.26
CA ARG A 33 -2.42 -1.03 14.34
C ARG A 33 -1.31 -1.95 13.84
N ALA A 34 -0.19 -2.03 14.56
CA ALA A 34 0.81 -3.07 14.34
C ALA A 34 0.14 -4.46 14.31
N GLY A 35 0.54 -5.28 13.34
CA GLY A 35 0.00 -6.62 13.13
C GLY A 35 -1.33 -6.66 12.37
N ALA A 36 -1.91 -5.53 11.94
CA ALA A 36 -3.08 -5.55 11.07
C ALA A 36 -2.72 -6.16 9.70
N ASP A 37 -3.59 -7.02 9.18
CA ASP A 37 -3.43 -7.59 7.85
C ASP A 37 -3.64 -6.51 6.78
N VAL A 38 -2.84 -6.54 5.73
CA VAL A 38 -2.92 -5.60 4.61
C VAL A 38 -3.08 -6.37 3.31
N THR A 39 -4.13 -6.04 2.56
CA THR A 39 -4.30 -6.51 1.18
C THR A 39 -4.22 -5.31 0.23
N ILE A 40 -3.32 -5.39 -0.74
CA ILE A 40 -3.16 -4.38 -1.78
C ILE A 40 -3.62 -4.98 -3.10
N PHE A 41 -4.65 -4.42 -3.71
CA PHE A 41 -5.14 -4.79 -5.03
C PHE A 41 -4.44 -3.94 -6.08
N LEU A 42 -3.86 -4.59 -7.09
CA LEU A 42 -3.21 -3.94 -8.22
C LEU A 42 -4.24 -3.80 -9.33
N ASP A 43 -4.85 -2.61 -9.39
CA ASP A 43 -5.89 -2.32 -10.38
C ASP A 43 -5.29 -2.11 -11.77
N PRO A 44 -6.08 -2.38 -12.83
CA PRO A 44 -5.68 -2.06 -14.19
C PRO A 44 -5.30 -0.58 -14.33
N PRO A 45 -4.32 -0.24 -15.21
CA PRO A 45 -3.85 1.14 -15.39
C PRO A 45 -4.94 2.13 -15.84
N ASP A 46 -6.06 1.63 -16.38
CA ASP A 46 -7.21 2.43 -16.78
C ASP A 46 -8.15 2.79 -15.62
N THR A 47 -7.89 2.30 -14.41
CA THR A 47 -8.61 2.69 -13.19
C THR A 47 -8.14 4.08 -12.75
N ALA A 48 -8.88 5.11 -13.17
CA ALA A 48 -8.51 6.50 -12.92
C ALA A 48 -8.72 6.91 -11.45
N PHE A 49 -7.63 7.28 -10.78
CA PHE A 49 -7.64 8.15 -9.60
C PHE A 49 -7.35 9.59 -10.03
N ASP A 50 -7.71 10.58 -9.21
CA ASP A 50 -7.40 12.00 -9.46
C ASP A 50 -5.89 12.24 -9.67
N ASN A 51 -5.54 13.31 -10.39
CA ASN A 51 -4.14 13.67 -10.67
C ASN A 51 -3.26 13.67 -9.41
N GLY A 52 -2.24 12.80 -9.39
CA GLY A 52 -1.28 12.68 -8.29
C GLY A 52 -1.67 11.68 -7.21
N ILE A 53 -2.80 10.98 -7.36
CA ILE A 53 -3.24 9.89 -6.49
C ILE A 53 -2.99 8.56 -7.21
N LEU A 54 -2.30 7.64 -6.55
CA LEU A 54 -2.07 6.28 -7.05
C LEU A 54 -3.15 5.30 -6.58
N GLY A 55 -3.87 5.63 -5.50
CA GLY A 55 -4.77 4.66 -4.89
C GLY A 55 -5.67 5.21 -3.79
N GLY A 56 -6.49 4.32 -3.26
CA GLY A 56 -7.34 4.56 -2.10
C GLY A 56 -7.22 3.41 -1.11
N GLY A 57 -7.24 3.73 0.18
CA GLY A 57 -7.22 2.74 1.24
C GLY A 57 -8.44 2.82 2.13
N ARG A 58 -8.85 1.66 2.64
CA ARG A 58 -9.95 1.46 3.58
C ARG A 58 -9.41 0.77 4.83
N ILE A 59 -9.80 1.29 5.99
CA ILE A 59 -9.41 0.75 7.28
C ILE A 59 -10.62 0.04 7.89
N TYR A 60 -10.43 -1.23 8.23
CA TYR A 60 -11.37 -2.07 8.98
C TYR A 60 -10.82 -2.34 10.37
N GLU A 61 -11.60 -3.02 11.21
CA GLU A 61 -11.21 -3.33 12.59
C GLU A 61 -9.95 -4.22 12.66
N ASP A 62 -9.80 -5.14 11.71
CA ASP A 62 -8.77 -6.18 11.68
C ASP A 62 -7.82 -6.10 10.48
N ARG A 63 -8.14 -5.29 9.47
CA ARG A 63 -7.38 -5.22 8.22
C ARG A 63 -7.41 -3.87 7.53
N ILE A 64 -6.48 -3.69 6.60
CA ILE A 64 -6.44 -2.59 5.65
C ILE A 64 -6.54 -3.14 4.23
N GLU A 65 -7.37 -2.52 3.42
CA GLU A 65 -7.44 -2.79 1.98
C GLU A 65 -6.97 -1.56 1.21
N ILE A 66 -6.10 -1.75 0.22
CA ILE A 66 -5.56 -0.68 -0.62
C ILE A 66 -5.81 -1.03 -2.08
N ASP A 67 -6.56 -0.19 -2.78
CA ASP A 67 -6.65 -0.24 -4.24
C ASP A 67 -5.56 0.66 -4.80
N LEU A 68 -4.72 0.12 -5.68
CA LEU A 68 -3.57 0.81 -6.23
C LEU A 68 -3.53 0.68 -7.75
N THR A 69 -3.62 1.81 -8.45
CA THR A 69 -3.37 1.90 -9.88
C THR A 69 -1.91 2.27 -10.12
N LEU A 70 -1.18 1.37 -10.77
CA LEU A 70 0.14 1.63 -11.29
C LEU A 70 0.14 1.43 -12.81
N GLY A 71 0.92 2.24 -13.53
CA GLY A 71 1.18 2.00 -14.95
C GLY A 71 1.82 0.61 -15.14
N PRO A 72 1.59 -0.06 -16.28
CA PRO A 72 1.97 -1.46 -16.49
C PRO A 72 3.46 -1.73 -16.21
N ASP A 73 4.34 -0.81 -16.61
CA ASP A 73 5.78 -0.91 -16.37
C ASP A 73 6.14 -0.82 -14.88
N ARG A 74 5.43 0.03 -14.11
CA ARG A 74 5.63 0.16 -12.66
C ARG A 74 5.08 -1.03 -11.91
N THR A 75 3.94 -1.57 -12.34
CA THR A 75 3.35 -2.78 -11.76
C THR A 75 4.30 -3.96 -11.92
N ALA A 76 4.77 -4.20 -13.15
CA ALA A 76 5.71 -5.28 -13.43
C ALA A 76 7.02 -5.10 -12.64
N GLY A 77 7.59 -3.89 -12.65
CA GLY A 77 8.81 -3.59 -11.90
C GLY A 77 8.66 -3.76 -10.38
N LEU A 78 7.49 -3.44 -9.82
CA LEU A 78 7.19 -3.64 -8.41
C LEU A 78 7.07 -5.13 -8.09
N VAL A 79 6.27 -5.88 -8.85
CA VAL A 79 6.10 -7.34 -8.65
C VAL A 79 7.45 -8.05 -8.75
N ASP A 80 8.24 -7.77 -9.79
CA ASP A 80 9.57 -8.34 -9.97
C ASP A 80 10.56 -7.97 -8.86
N ALA A 81 10.42 -6.79 -8.26
CA ALA A 81 11.27 -6.37 -7.15
C ALA A 81 10.89 -7.11 -5.86
N LEU A 82 9.59 -7.28 -5.62
CA LEU A 82 9.07 -7.98 -4.46
C LEU A 82 9.34 -9.49 -4.51
N ASP A 83 9.17 -10.13 -5.68
CA ASP A 83 9.46 -11.57 -5.87
C ASP A 83 10.94 -11.93 -5.64
N ARG A 84 11.84 -10.97 -5.79
CA ARG A 84 13.29 -11.15 -5.57
C ARG A 84 13.73 -10.89 -4.13
N ALA A 85 12.86 -10.35 -3.29
CA ALA A 85 13.19 -10.01 -1.92
C ALA A 85 12.73 -11.12 -0.96
N ASP A 86 13.65 -11.65 -0.15
CA ASP A 86 13.31 -12.62 0.91
C ASP A 86 12.33 -12.03 1.96
N ALA A 87 12.38 -10.70 2.15
CA ALA A 87 11.41 -9.92 2.89
C ALA A 87 11.37 -8.51 2.29
N ALA A 88 10.19 -8.07 1.84
CA ALA A 88 10.01 -6.75 1.29
C ALA A 88 9.15 -5.87 2.20
N VAL A 89 9.52 -4.59 2.29
CA VAL A 89 8.69 -3.56 2.92
C VAL A 89 8.26 -2.58 1.84
N LEU A 90 6.97 -2.25 1.81
CA LEU A 90 6.43 -1.17 1.01
C LEU A 90 6.20 0.05 1.89
N HIS A 91 6.68 1.19 1.41
CA HIS A 91 6.47 2.50 2.00
C HIS A 91 5.41 3.24 1.20
N PHE A 92 4.34 3.64 1.87
CA PHE A 92 3.26 4.44 1.29
C PHE A 92 3.32 5.86 1.85
N GLN A 93 3.11 6.84 0.97
CA GLN A 93 2.75 8.19 1.37
C GLN A 93 1.23 8.31 1.23
N THR A 94 0.56 8.56 2.35
CA THR A 94 -0.89 8.61 2.42
C THR A 94 -1.42 9.96 2.88
N ARG A 95 -2.68 10.22 2.54
CA ARG A 95 -3.43 11.38 3.01
C ARG A 95 -4.80 10.93 3.49
N ALA A 96 -5.09 11.15 4.77
CA ALA A 96 -6.40 10.85 5.34
C ALA A 96 -7.51 11.64 4.63
N ILE A 97 -8.63 10.97 4.33
CA ILE A 97 -9.88 11.57 3.85
C ILE A 97 -10.88 11.62 5.00
N SER A 98 -10.98 10.53 5.74
CA SER A 98 -11.79 10.36 6.94
C SER A 98 -11.08 9.41 7.89
N GLU A 99 -11.74 9.09 9.01
CA GLU A 99 -11.27 8.09 9.97
C GLU A 99 -11.00 6.71 9.36
N PHE A 100 -11.78 6.32 8.34
CA PHE A 100 -11.70 4.97 7.76
C PHE A 100 -11.19 4.94 6.32
N LEU A 101 -10.83 6.11 5.76
CA LEU A 101 -10.47 6.24 4.35
C LEU A 101 -9.24 7.12 4.18
N PHE A 102 -8.33 6.70 3.30
CA PHE A 102 -7.15 7.48 2.91
C PHE A 102 -6.88 7.40 1.41
N ARG A 103 -6.08 8.33 0.90
CA ARG A 103 -5.50 8.29 -0.44
C ARG A 103 -4.04 7.85 -0.37
N VAL A 104 -3.59 7.16 -1.41
CA VAL A 104 -2.18 6.86 -1.63
C VAL A 104 -1.65 7.84 -2.67
N GLU A 105 -0.62 8.60 -2.31
CA GLU A 105 0.02 9.61 -3.16
C GLU A 105 1.31 9.07 -3.78
N ALA A 106 2.02 8.19 -3.05
CA ALA A 106 3.20 7.51 -3.55
C ALA A 106 3.36 6.12 -2.91
N VAL A 107 4.06 5.25 -3.63
CA VAL A 107 4.52 3.94 -3.15
C VAL A 107 5.96 3.72 -3.59
N SER A 108 6.78 3.18 -2.70
CA SER A 108 8.16 2.79 -2.98
C SER A 108 8.55 1.55 -2.18
N PRO A 109 9.48 0.72 -2.67
CA PRO A 109 10.17 -0.25 -1.82
C PRO A 109 10.94 0.47 -0.71
N GLY A 110 10.97 -0.14 0.48
CA GLY A 110 11.67 0.33 1.67
C GLY A 110 13.14 -0.08 1.75
#